data_AF-A0AAN9GUJ5-F1
#
_entry.id   AF-A0AAN9GUJ5-F1
#
_cell.length_a   1.000
_cell.length_b   1.000
_cell.length_c   1.000
_cell.angle_alpha   90.00
_cell.angle_beta   90.00
_cell.angle_gamma   90.00
#
_symmetry.space_group_name_H-M   'P 1'
#
loop_
_entity.id
_entity.type
_entity.pdbx_description
1 polymer ?
#
loop_
_entity_poly.entity_id
_entity_poly.type
_entity_poly.pdbx_seq_one_letter_code
_entity_poly.pdbx_strand_id
1 'polypeptide(L)'
;MEDYCSKLKKPEEQQLKTAILKVTGIFKSSLFQALIDIQEFYEVTLLNSQKSCEQKLVEVNHMAKQWEHTATSTTLPTEGPQSASTPPELRGKSRMELTVEEPAVETTGTGVRNSLPTFCSIF
;
A
#
# COMPACT_ATOMS: atom_id res chain seq x y z
N MET A 1 -18.77 19.83 0.25
CA MET A 1 -20.00 19.08 0.62
C MET A 1 -20.82 19.83 1.67
N GLU A 2 -20.16 20.50 2.62
CA GLU A 2 -20.79 21.33 3.66
C GLU A 2 -21.59 22.53 3.08
N ASP A 3 -21.09 23.17 2.02
CA ASP A 3 -21.82 24.24 1.31
C ASP A 3 -23.14 23.77 0.68
N TYR A 4 -23.20 22.51 0.27
CA TYR A 4 -24.42 21.92 -0.29
C TYR A 4 -25.47 21.69 0.80
N CYS A 5 -25.06 21.22 1.98
CA CYS A 5 -25.94 21.07 3.15
C CYS A 5 -26.54 22.40 3.61
N SER A 6 -25.82 23.52 3.41
CA SER A 6 -26.26 24.86 3.76
C SER A 6 -27.32 25.42 2.80
N LYS A 7 -27.41 24.88 1.58
CA LYS A 7 -28.39 25.26 0.55
C LYS A 7 -29.72 24.50 0.68
N LEU A 8 -29.74 23.35 1.35
CA LEU A 8 -30.94 22.55 1.63
C LEU A 8 -31.69 23.12 2.85
N LYS A 9 -32.67 24.00 2.58
CA LYS A 9 -33.45 24.72 3.60
C LYS A 9 -34.90 24.25 3.69
N LYS A 10 -35.39 23.48 2.71
CA LYS A 10 -36.78 23.02 2.71
C LYS A 10 -36.98 21.90 3.76
N PRO A 11 -38.18 21.80 4.35
CA PRO A 11 -38.50 20.72 5.27
C PRO A 11 -38.46 19.35 4.57
N GLU A 12 -38.84 19.26 3.28
CA GLU A 12 -38.79 17.99 2.53
C GLU A 12 -37.34 17.50 2.27
N GLU A 13 -36.36 18.42 2.31
CA GLU A 13 -34.95 18.14 2.01
C GLU A 13 -34.13 17.70 3.25
N GLN A 14 -34.73 17.69 4.44
CA GLN A 14 -34.00 17.38 5.69
C GLN A 14 -33.47 15.96 5.74
N GLN A 15 -34.19 14.99 5.16
CA GLN A 15 -33.72 13.60 5.08
C GLN A 15 -32.46 13.50 4.20
N LEU A 16 -32.43 14.19 3.06
CA LEU A 16 -31.27 14.26 2.18
C LEU A 16 -30.07 14.91 2.89
N LYS A 17 -30.31 16.05 3.55
CA LYS A 17 -29.28 16.72 4.35
C LYS A 17 -28.69 15.79 5.42
N THR A 18 -29.54 15.05 6.11
CA THR A 18 -29.12 14.05 7.12
C THR A 18 -28.29 12.93 6.51
N ALA A 19 -28.72 12.39 5.37
CA ALA A 19 -27.97 11.35 4.66
C ALA A 19 -26.58 11.83 4.23
N ILE A 20 -26.47 13.04 3.70
CA ILE A 20 -25.20 13.64 3.28
C ILE A 20 -24.27 13.89 4.48
N LEU A 21 -24.81 14.40 5.59
CA LEU A 21 -24.03 14.59 6.82
C LEU A 21 -23.51 13.26 7.38
N LYS A 22 -24.30 12.19 7.32
CA LYS A 22 -23.85 10.84 7.69
C LYS A 22 -22.68 10.37 6.83
N VAL A 23 -22.80 10.49 5.51
CA VAL A 23 -21.72 10.12 4.59
C VAL A 23 -20.46 10.96 4.85
N THR A 24 -20.62 12.26 5.08
CA THR A 24 -19.51 13.15 5.47
C THR A 24 -18.86 12.71 6.77
N GLY A 25 -19.66 12.32 7.78
CA GLY A 25 -19.16 11.78 9.04
C GLY A 25 -18.38 10.48 8.85
N ILE A 26 -18.86 9.56 8.02
CA ILE A 26 -18.17 8.31 7.69
C ILE A 26 -16.81 8.59 7.04
N PHE A 27 -16.76 9.51 6.07
CA PHE A 27 -15.49 9.91 5.44
C PHE A 27 -14.52 10.53 6.44
N LYS A 28 -15.00 11.40 7.35
CA LYS A 28 -14.16 11.99 8.40
C LYS A 28 -13.62 10.90 9.33
N SER A 29 -14.46 9.99 9.81
CA SER A 29 -14.02 8.88 10.66
C SER A 29 -13.01 7.97 9.95
N SER A 30 -13.24 7.62 8.70
CA SER A 30 -12.30 6.82 7.91
C SER A 30 -10.98 7.54 7.66
N LEU A 31 -11.01 8.86 7.43
CA LEU A 31 -9.80 9.68 7.30
C LEU A 31 -9.03 9.72 8.61
N PHE A 32 -9.70 9.94 9.75
CA PHE A 32 -9.04 9.91 11.05
C PHE A 32 -8.41 8.54 11.31
N GLN A 33 -9.11 7.45 11.00
CA GLN A 33 -8.55 6.11 11.15
C GLN A 33 -7.26 5.94 10.33
N ALA A 34 -7.29 6.32 9.05
CA ALA A 34 -6.09 6.27 8.20
C ALA A 34 -4.93 7.10 8.75
N LEU A 35 -5.22 8.25 9.36
CA LEU A 35 -4.20 9.09 10.01
C LEU A 35 -3.63 8.43 11.27
N ILE A 36 -4.46 7.78 12.07
CA ILE A 36 -4.01 7.01 13.25
C ILE A 36 -3.13 5.84 12.82
N ASP A 37 -3.54 5.09 11.78
CA ASP A 37 -2.79 3.95 11.27
C ASP A 37 -1.37 4.38 10.79
N ILE A 38 -1.27 5.55 10.13
CA ILE A 38 0.03 6.12 9.71
C ILE A 38 0.86 6.56 10.93
N GLN A 39 0.24 7.21 11.91
CA GLN A 39 0.93 7.67 13.12
C GLN A 39 1.47 6.49 13.95
N GLU A 40 0.65 5.46 14.17
CA GLU A 40 1.06 4.25 14.88
C GLU A 40 2.25 3.59 14.18
N PHE A 41 2.20 3.48 12.84
CA PHE A 41 3.31 2.96 12.07
C PHE A 41 4.60 3.77 12.25
N TYR A 42 4.49 5.10 12.23
CA TYR A 42 5.63 5.99 12.46
C TYR A 42 6.26 5.76 13.84
N GLU A 43 5.45 5.62 14.88
CA GLU A 43 5.91 5.40 16.25
C GLU A 43 6.55 4.02 16.44
N VAL A 44 5.86 2.96 16.00
CA VAL A 44 6.28 1.55 16.24
C VAL A 44 7.46 1.14 15.37
N THR A 45 7.59 1.74 14.18
CA THR A 45 8.62 1.36 13.20
C THR A 45 9.69 2.43 13.05
N LEU A 46 9.31 3.64 12.66
CA LEU A 46 10.28 4.67 12.26
C LEU A 46 10.97 5.33 13.44
N LEU A 47 10.26 5.62 14.54
CA LEU A 47 10.83 6.17 15.77
C LEU A 47 11.48 5.12 16.68
N ASN A 48 11.25 3.84 16.45
CA ASN A 48 11.81 2.78 17.27
C ASN A 48 13.34 2.71 17.11
N SER A 49 14.09 3.11 18.14
CA SER A 49 15.56 3.11 18.14
C SER A 49 16.18 1.73 18.30
N GLN A 50 15.40 0.72 18.70
CA GLN A 50 15.87 -0.66 18.83
C GLN A 50 15.87 -1.42 17.49
N LYS A 51 15.19 -0.90 16.46
CA LYS A 51 15.16 -1.48 15.11
C LYS A 51 16.32 -0.96 14.26
N SER A 52 17.00 -1.85 13.54
CA SER A 52 18.01 -1.46 12.55
C SER A 52 17.37 -0.78 11.33
N CYS A 53 18.20 -0.10 10.54
CA CYS A 53 17.75 0.55 9.31
C CYS A 53 17.14 -0.45 8.32
N GLU A 54 17.78 -1.61 8.16
CA GLU A 54 17.34 -2.69 7.26
C GLU A 54 16.00 -3.26 7.70
N GLN A 55 15.83 -3.45 9.02
CA GLN A 55 14.57 -3.95 9.56
C GLN A 55 13.42 -2.94 9.32
N LYS A 56 13.66 -1.64 9.58
CA LYS A 56 12.68 -0.60 9.28
C LYS A 56 12.29 -0.59 7.80
N LEU A 57 13.25 -0.74 6.89
CA LEU A 57 12.99 -0.77 5.45
C LEU A 57 12.08 -1.94 5.04
N VAL A 58 12.34 -3.13 5.58
CA VAL A 58 11.50 -4.32 5.32
C VAL A 58 10.08 -4.10 5.81
N GLU A 59 9.92 -3.58 7.03
CA GLU A 59 8.60 -3.32 7.62
C GLU A 59 7.83 -2.22 6.87
N VAL A 60 8.49 -1.14 6.45
CA VAL A 60 7.91 -0.09 5.58
C VAL A 60 7.40 -0.70 4.27
N ASN A 61 8.22 -1.52 3.61
CA ASN A 61 7.84 -2.12 2.33
C ASN A 61 6.65 -3.08 2.47
N HIS A 62 6.61 -3.83 3.57
CA HIS A 62 5.48 -4.70 3.88
C HIS A 62 4.20 -3.91 4.11
N MET A 63 4.25 -2.85 4.93
CA MET A 63 3.08 -2.01 5.21
C MET A 63 2.56 -1.29 3.97
N ALA A 64 3.44 -0.78 3.11
CA ALA A 64 3.05 -0.17 1.84
C ALA A 64 2.23 -1.14 0.96
N LYS A 65 2.70 -2.39 0.83
CA LYS A 65 1.96 -3.44 0.10
C LYS A 65 0.60 -3.74 0.72
N GLN A 66 0.53 -3.82 2.05
CA GLN A 66 -0.73 -4.09 2.74
C GLN A 66 -1.76 -2.99 2.50
N TRP A 67 -1.35 -1.72 2.50
CA TRP A 67 -2.24 -0.58 2.24
C TRP A 67 -2.78 -0.54 0.80
N GLU A 68 -2.01 -1.01 -0.17
CA GLU A 68 -2.47 -1.19 -1.56
C GLU A 68 -3.59 -2.24 -1.67
N HIS A 69 -3.50 -3.32 -0.90
CA HIS A 69 -4.51 -4.39 -0.88
C HIS A 69 -5.79 -4.01 -0.10
N THR A 70 -5.68 -3.23 0.98
CA THR A 70 -6.86 -2.76 1.73
C THR A 70 -7.67 -1.73 0.94
N ALA A 71 -7.03 -0.94 0.08
CA ALA A 71 -7.71 0.03 -0.79
C ALA A 71 -8.56 -0.64 -1.88
N THR A 72 -8.19 -1.85 -2.32
CA THR A 72 -8.84 -2.56 -3.43
C THR A 72 -9.93 -3.54 -2.99
N SER A 73 -9.94 -3.96 -1.72
CA SER A 73 -10.88 -4.95 -1.18
C SER A 73 -12.23 -4.37 -0.70
N THR A 74 -12.42 -3.05 -0.74
CA THR A 74 -13.66 -2.37 -0.30
C THR A 74 -14.77 -2.31 -1.38
N THR A 75 -14.54 -2.78 -2.61
CA THR A 75 -15.49 -2.61 -3.74
C THR A 75 -16.06 -3.91 -4.32
N LEU A 76 -16.19 -4.98 -3.54
CA LEU A 76 -16.88 -6.20 -3.98
C LEU A 76 -18.03 -6.57 -3.03
N PRO A 77 -19.29 -6.26 -3.37
CA PRO A 77 -20.41 -7.04 -2.89
C PRO A 77 -20.37 -8.38 -3.63
N THR A 78 -19.82 -9.40 -2.97
CA THR A 78 -19.94 -10.80 -3.41
C THR A 78 -21.39 -11.25 -3.24
N GLU A 79 -22.10 -11.38 -4.36
CA GLU A 79 -23.30 -12.19 -4.52
C GLU A 79 -23.08 -13.12 -5.72
N GLY A 80 -23.15 -14.44 -5.51
CA GLY A 80 -23.15 -15.44 -6.59
C GLY A 80 -22.35 -16.73 -6.30
N PRO A 81 -22.99 -17.90 -6.11
CA PRO A 81 -22.35 -19.15 -5.74
C PRO A 81 -21.89 -19.99 -6.94
N GLN A 82 -20.75 -20.68 -6.75
CA GLN A 82 -20.32 -21.98 -7.32
C GLN A 82 -20.48 -22.23 -8.83
N SER A 83 -19.34 -22.44 -9.52
CA SER A 83 -19.27 -23.45 -10.60
C SER A 83 -17.86 -24.03 -10.70
N ALA A 84 -17.81 -25.35 -10.82
CA ALA A 84 -16.63 -26.20 -10.76
C ALA A 84 -15.96 -26.39 -12.15
N SER A 85 -14.77 -26.99 -12.13
CA SER A 85 -14.05 -27.67 -13.24
C SER A 85 -13.24 -26.74 -14.17
N THR A 86 -11.90 -26.78 -14.21
CA THR A 86 -11.01 -27.88 -14.66
C THR A 86 -9.52 -27.47 -14.46
N PRO A 87 -8.55 -28.40 -14.29
CA PRO A 87 -7.12 -28.12 -14.36
C PRO A 87 -6.48 -28.57 -15.70
N PRO A 88 -5.42 -27.91 -16.19
CA PRO A 88 -4.38 -28.61 -16.93
C PRO A 88 -2.98 -28.24 -16.41
N GLU A 89 -2.19 -29.20 -15.93
CA GLU A 89 -1.36 -30.17 -16.65
C GLU A 89 0.10 -29.71 -16.74
N LEU A 90 0.96 -30.54 -16.17
CA LEU A 90 2.40 -30.46 -16.12
C LEU A 90 3.01 -30.46 -17.52
N ARG A 91 3.87 -29.49 -17.83
CA ARG A 91 4.82 -29.65 -18.92
C ARG A 91 6.24 -29.46 -18.44
N GLY A 92 6.86 -30.58 -18.11
CA GLY A 92 8.30 -30.69 -17.94
C GLY A 92 9.04 -30.36 -19.24
N LYS A 93 10.17 -29.68 -19.07
CA LYS A 93 11.32 -29.69 -19.98
C LYS A 93 12.53 -29.14 -19.22
N SER A 94 13.10 -30.00 -18.39
CA SER A 94 14.50 -29.89 -18.00
C SER A 94 15.31 -30.36 -19.21
N ARG A 95 16.06 -29.46 -19.83
CA ARG A 95 17.23 -29.83 -20.63
C ARG A 95 18.31 -28.77 -20.44
N MET A 96 19.32 -29.19 -19.69
CA MET A 96 20.61 -28.54 -19.54
C MET A 96 21.26 -28.26 -20.91
N GLU A 97 21.79 -27.06 -21.10
CA GLU A 97 22.87 -26.84 -22.07
C GLU A 97 23.96 -26.00 -21.40
N LEU A 98 25.06 -26.69 -21.13
CA LEU A 98 26.34 -26.17 -20.67
C LEU A 98 27.11 -25.74 -21.92
N THR A 99 27.45 -24.45 -22.03
CA THR A 99 28.50 -24.00 -22.95
C THR A 99 29.36 -22.98 -22.21
N VAL A 100 30.55 -23.43 -21.86
CA VAL A 100 31.70 -22.63 -21.46
C VAL A 100 32.14 -21.79 -22.65
N GLU A 101 32.38 -20.49 -22.45
CA GLU A 101 33.41 -19.73 -23.18
C GLU A 101 33.84 -18.52 -22.31
N GLU A 102 35.12 -18.52 -21.93
CA GLU A 102 35.95 -17.37 -21.52
C GLU A 102 36.58 -16.81 -22.82
N PRO A 103 36.86 -15.49 -23.01
CA PRO A 103 38.08 -14.96 -22.39
C PRO A 103 38.11 -13.48 -21.94
N ALA A 104 39.11 -13.23 -21.09
CA ALA A 104 39.58 -12.03 -20.39
C ALA A 104 39.66 -10.69 -21.15
N VAL A 105 39.43 -9.57 -20.43
CA VAL A 105 40.44 -8.50 -20.25
C VAL A 105 40.07 -7.53 -19.12
N GLU A 106 41.11 -7.18 -18.36
CA GLU A 106 41.24 -6.29 -17.21
C GLU A 106 40.96 -4.81 -17.50
N THR A 107 40.28 -4.08 -16.60
CA THR A 107 40.52 -2.64 -16.36
C THR A 107 39.84 -2.13 -15.07
N THR A 108 40.70 -1.80 -14.11
CA THR A 108 40.62 -0.72 -13.10
C THR A 108 39.37 0.17 -13.04
N GLY A 109 38.84 0.38 -11.82
CA GLY A 109 38.26 1.69 -11.48
C GLY A 109 37.10 1.75 -10.49
N THR A 110 37.44 2.19 -9.28
CA THR A 110 36.65 3.05 -8.36
C THR A 110 35.49 2.46 -7.56
N GLY A 111 35.69 2.47 -6.23
CA GLY A 111 34.78 2.04 -5.20
C GLY A 111 33.44 2.77 -5.19
N VAL A 112 32.42 1.96 -4.92
CA VAL A 112 31.05 2.34 -4.63
C VAL A 112 31.04 3.17 -3.35
N ARG A 113 30.92 4.50 -3.45
CA ARG A 113 30.44 5.30 -2.33
C ARG A 113 28.91 5.26 -2.39
N ASN A 114 28.34 4.39 -1.58
CA ASN A 114 26.93 4.42 -1.21
C ASN A 114 26.65 5.78 -0.56
N SER A 115 26.24 6.76 -1.36
CA SER A 115 25.68 8.00 -0.85
C SER A 115 24.30 7.67 -0.30
N LEU A 116 24.22 7.45 1.01
CA LEU A 116 22.97 7.37 1.76
C LEU A 116 22.15 8.64 1.44
N PRO A 117 20.87 8.55 1.04
CA PRO A 117 20.08 9.75 0.83
C PRO A 117 19.84 10.41 2.19
N THR A 118 20.28 11.67 2.29
CA THR A 118 20.03 12.58 3.41
C THR A 118 18.52 12.83 3.55
N PHE A 119 17.81 11.94 4.23
CA PHE A 119 16.41 12.11 4.60
C PHE A 119 16.29 12.46 6.10
N CYS A 120 17.07 13.44 6.55
CA CYS A 120 17.06 13.91 7.95
C CYS A 120 16.91 15.44 8.06
N SER A 121 16.20 16.10 7.15
CA SER A 121 15.91 17.54 7.31
C SER A 121 14.51 17.96 6.87
N ILE A 122 13.49 17.18 7.25
CA ILE A 122 12.12 17.70 7.34
C ILE A 122 11.49 17.18 8.64
N PHE A 123 11.96 17.69 9.77
CA PHE A 123 11.19 18.06 10.96
C PHE A 123 12.08 18.87 11.90
#